data_AF-A0A5Q4BHS0-F1
#
_entry.id   AF-A0A5Q4BHS0-F1
#
_cell.length_a   1.000
_cell.length_b   1.000
_cell.length_c   1.000
_cell.angle_alpha   90.00
_cell.angle_beta   90.00
_cell.angle_gamma   90.00
#
_symmetry.space_group_name_H-M   'P 1'
#
loop_
_entity.id
_entity.type
_entity.pdbx_description
1 polymer ?
#
loop_
_entity_poly.entity_id
_entity_poly.type
_entity_poly.pdbx_seq_one_letter_code
_entity_poly.pdbx_strand_id
1 'polypeptide(L)'
;MPPRPHARPSPTHFLCIPLVTPASRPQLSKSLAAFKADVTSQDSFAIPVDAVRPLGTLHLTLGVMSFPNNEGVGKAIEVLKALKPRDILASIKPLSSVTRLAAPAQASNASNAPPLSSLNITLRGLHCMKSGLKADPSKASVLYAPPAYSEGIFQTFCEKIRTVFEEAEVMGKDDRGLLLHATVINTIYVKGARGKKGSKLTIDATDILERYEDYIWMEDVSVEKIAICRMGAKKIEGADDQEYEVEAEIDF
;
A
#
# COMPACT_ATOMS: atom_id res chain seq x y z
N MET A 1 30.25 7.82 25.56
CA MET A 1 28.94 7.85 24.88
C MET A 1 28.13 6.68 25.38
N PRO A 2 26.86 6.84 25.77
CA PRO A 2 25.98 5.70 25.96
C PRO A 2 25.89 4.91 24.64
N PRO A 3 25.78 3.56 24.68
CA PRO A 3 25.59 2.76 23.48
C PRO A 3 24.33 3.24 22.77
N ARG A 4 24.43 3.48 21.45
CA ARG A 4 23.24 3.80 20.64
C ARG A 4 22.27 2.63 20.80
N PRO A 5 20.96 2.87 21.02
CA PRO A 5 19.96 1.82 20.98
C PRO A 5 20.17 0.99 19.71
N HIS A 6 20.14 -0.33 19.82
CA HIS A 6 20.30 -1.22 18.67
C HIS A 6 19.35 -0.76 17.57
N ALA A 7 19.91 -0.32 16.43
CA ALA A 7 19.11 0.11 15.29
C ALA A 7 18.19 -1.05 14.89
N ARG A 8 16.90 -0.78 14.66
CA ARG A 8 15.98 -1.82 14.18
C ARG A 8 16.59 -2.47 12.92
N PRO A 9 16.62 -3.81 12.83
CA PRO A 9 17.16 -4.49 11.66
C PRO A 9 16.47 -4.00 10.39
N SER A 10 17.23 -3.80 9.31
CA SER A 10 16.68 -3.39 8.02
C SER A 10 15.60 -4.38 7.57
N PRO A 11 14.43 -3.90 7.12
CA PRO A 11 13.40 -4.75 6.55
C PRO A 11 13.92 -5.61 5.39
N THR A 12 13.51 -6.87 5.34
CA THR A 12 13.84 -7.81 4.25
C THR A 12 12.62 -8.31 3.51
N HIS A 13 11.46 -8.33 4.17
CA HIS A 13 10.19 -8.78 3.61
C HIS A 13 9.07 -7.82 4.00
N PHE A 14 7.94 -7.94 3.32
CA PHE A 14 6.75 -7.19 3.65
C PHE A 14 5.49 -8.03 3.40
N LEU A 15 4.49 -7.78 4.22
CA LEU A 15 3.13 -8.29 4.04
C LEU A 15 2.35 -7.28 3.22
N CYS A 16 1.63 -7.71 2.18
CA CYS A 16 0.88 -6.81 1.32
C CYS A 16 -0.42 -7.41 0.77
N ILE A 17 -1.23 -6.51 0.22
CA ILE A 17 -2.24 -6.84 -0.79
C ILE A 17 -1.63 -6.51 -2.16
N PRO A 18 -1.31 -7.51 -3.01
CA PRO A 18 -0.91 -7.28 -4.39
C PRO A 18 -2.05 -6.60 -5.15
N LEU A 19 -1.75 -5.53 -5.88
CA LEU A 19 -2.79 -4.78 -6.60
C LEU A 19 -2.92 -5.19 -8.05
N VAL A 20 -1.93 -5.85 -8.65
CA VAL A 20 -1.97 -6.26 -10.07
C VAL A 20 -2.51 -7.68 -10.17
N THR A 21 -3.78 -7.79 -10.51
CA THR A 21 -4.52 -9.05 -10.71
C THR A 21 -5.11 -9.08 -12.11
N PRO A 22 -5.67 -10.21 -12.60
CA PRO A 22 -6.39 -10.21 -13.87
C PRO A 22 -7.50 -9.15 -13.95
N ALA A 23 -8.19 -8.86 -12.84
CA ALA A 23 -9.28 -7.89 -12.78
C ALA A 23 -8.79 -6.43 -12.81
N SER A 24 -7.71 -6.10 -12.10
CA SER A 24 -7.21 -4.72 -12.01
C SER A 24 -6.23 -4.34 -13.12
N ARG A 25 -5.50 -5.32 -13.69
CA ARG A 25 -4.38 -5.07 -14.61
C ARG A 25 -4.76 -4.18 -15.79
N PRO A 26 -5.92 -4.34 -16.47
CA PRO A 26 -6.29 -3.43 -17.56
C PRO A 26 -6.45 -1.98 -17.11
N GLN A 27 -7.06 -1.74 -15.93
CA GLN A 27 -7.25 -0.39 -15.38
C GLN A 27 -5.91 0.23 -14.98
N LEU A 28 -5.13 -0.49 -14.18
CA LEU A 28 -3.84 -0.02 -13.66
C LEU A 28 -2.81 0.18 -14.78
N SER A 29 -2.77 -0.70 -15.78
CA SER A 29 -1.87 -0.54 -16.92
C SER A 29 -2.19 0.73 -17.71
N LYS A 30 -3.48 0.98 -17.98
CA LYS A 30 -3.91 2.17 -18.71
C LYS A 30 -3.63 3.45 -17.91
N SER A 31 -4.01 3.49 -16.63
CA SER A 31 -3.88 4.68 -15.79
C SER A 31 -2.41 5.00 -15.51
N LEU A 32 -1.60 4.00 -15.16
CA LEU A 32 -0.17 4.19 -14.94
C LEU A 32 0.59 4.60 -16.22
N ALA A 33 0.21 4.05 -17.39
CA ALA A 33 0.84 4.44 -18.65
C ALA A 33 0.54 5.89 -19.01
N ALA A 34 -0.72 6.33 -18.86
CA ALA A 34 -1.12 7.72 -19.07
C ALA A 34 -0.41 8.68 -18.10
N PHE A 35 -0.35 8.31 -16.82
CA PHE A 35 0.40 9.04 -15.81
C PHE A 35 1.89 9.14 -16.18
N LYS A 36 2.55 8.02 -16.48
CA LYS A 36 3.98 7.97 -16.85
C LYS A 36 4.26 8.86 -18.07
N ALA A 37 3.40 8.82 -19.10
CA ALA A 37 3.57 9.64 -20.30
C ALA A 37 3.48 11.15 -20.00
N ASP A 38 2.51 11.58 -19.18
CA ASP A 38 2.40 12.99 -18.79
C ASP A 38 3.58 13.44 -17.94
N VAL A 39 3.82 12.75 -16.82
CA VAL A 39 4.76 13.25 -15.80
C VAL A 39 6.22 13.23 -16.23
N THR A 40 6.57 12.38 -17.20
CA THR A 40 7.93 12.32 -17.73
C THR A 40 8.16 13.23 -18.94
N SER A 41 7.10 13.82 -19.49
CA SER A 41 7.19 14.77 -20.59
C SER A 41 7.95 16.04 -20.18
N GLN A 42 8.82 16.53 -21.07
CA GLN A 42 9.55 17.79 -20.88
C GLN A 42 8.62 19.01 -20.88
N ASP A 43 7.46 18.90 -21.54
CA ASP A 43 6.46 19.96 -21.63
C ASP A 43 5.50 19.96 -20.43
N SER A 44 5.70 19.06 -19.47
CA SER A 44 4.87 18.88 -18.29
C SER A 44 5.75 18.96 -17.04
N PHE A 45 5.92 17.86 -16.30
CA PHE A 45 6.65 17.86 -15.02
C PHE A 45 8.12 17.42 -15.13
N ALA A 46 8.55 16.89 -16.29
CA ALA A 46 9.92 16.42 -16.54
C ALA A 46 10.48 15.47 -15.45
N ILE A 47 9.62 14.66 -14.83
CA ILE A 47 10.01 13.68 -13.82
C ILE A 47 10.90 12.62 -14.49
N PRO A 48 12.03 12.22 -13.87
CA PRO A 48 12.85 11.14 -14.40
C PRO A 48 12.03 9.85 -14.57
N VAL A 49 12.14 9.22 -15.74
CA VAL A 49 11.38 7.99 -16.07
C VAL A 49 11.60 6.90 -15.01
N ASP A 50 12.84 6.73 -14.55
CA ASP A 50 13.23 5.76 -13.52
C ASP A 50 12.58 6.02 -12.14
N ALA A 51 12.01 7.21 -11.91
CA ALA A 51 11.30 7.51 -10.67
C ALA A 51 9.89 6.91 -10.65
N VAL A 52 9.27 6.69 -11.81
CA VAL A 52 7.93 6.10 -11.92
C VAL A 52 8.04 4.60 -11.67
N ARG A 53 7.24 4.09 -10.74
CA ARG A 53 7.27 2.69 -10.33
C ARG A 53 6.72 1.79 -11.46
N PRO A 54 7.33 0.63 -11.74
CA PRO A 54 6.78 -0.33 -12.70
C PRO A 54 5.45 -0.91 -12.23
N LEU A 55 4.61 -1.33 -13.20
CA LEU A 55 3.26 -1.83 -12.94
C LEU A 55 3.27 -3.00 -11.96
N GLY A 56 4.11 -4.02 -12.21
CA GLY A 56 4.22 -5.22 -11.37
C GLY A 56 4.67 -4.96 -9.94
N THR A 57 5.05 -3.73 -9.60
CA THR A 57 5.44 -3.35 -8.24
C THR A 57 4.34 -2.68 -7.42
N LEU A 58 3.15 -2.44 -7.99
CA LEU A 58 2.03 -1.83 -7.28
C LEU A 58 1.43 -2.80 -6.26
N HIS A 59 1.42 -2.39 -4.98
CA HIS A 59 0.87 -3.15 -3.86
C HIS A 59 0.48 -2.19 -2.73
N LEU A 60 -0.33 -2.67 -1.78
CA LEU A 60 -0.56 -2.00 -0.50
C LEU A 60 0.20 -2.73 0.60
N THR A 61 1.21 -2.07 1.17
CA THR A 61 1.97 -2.66 2.29
C THR A 61 1.14 -2.66 3.56
N LEU A 62 0.97 -3.82 4.19
CA LEU A 62 0.32 -4.00 5.49
C LEU A 62 1.31 -3.93 6.65
N GLY A 63 2.56 -4.31 6.41
CA GLY A 63 3.63 -4.21 7.39
C GLY A 63 4.95 -4.78 6.87
N VAL A 64 6.03 -4.51 7.58
CA VAL A 64 7.39 -4.92 7.20
C VAL A 64 7.99 -5.87 8.22
N MET A 65 8.78 -6.83 7.75
CA MET A 65 9.42 -7.85 8.55
C MET A 65 10.92 -7.88 8.27
N SER A 66 11.71 -8.26 9.27
CA SER A 66 13.16 -8.36 9.16
C SER A 66 13.59 -9.77 9.56
N PHE A 67 14.01 -10.54 8.56
CA PHE A 67 14.51 -11.91 8.70
C PHE A 67 15.97 -11.97 8.23
N PRO A 68 16.95 -11.59 9.08
CA PRO A 68 18.36 -11.81 8.78
C PRO A 68 18.61 -13.29 8.48
N ASN A 69 19.40 -13.59 7.45
CA ASN A 69 19.70 -14.96 7.01
C ASN A 69 18.44 -15.82 6.70
N ASN A 70 17.30 -15.18 6.40
CA ASN A 70 16.00 -15.82 6.21
C ASN A 70 15.44 -16.56 7.44
N GLU A 71 16.00 -16.33 8.63
CA GLU A 71 15.49 -16.90 9.87
C GLU A 71 14.14 -16.23 10.23
N GLY A 72 13.10 -17.04 10.38
CA GLY A 72 11.74 -16.57 10.70
C GLY A 72 10.77 -16.49 9.50
N VAL A 73 11.28 -16.60 8.26
CA VAL A 73 10.43 -16.59 7.04
C VAL A 73 9.40 -17.73 7.09
N GLY A 74 9.82 -18.95 7.46
CA GLY A 74 8.92 -20.11 7.58
C GLY A 74 7.76 -19.87 8.55
N LYS A 75 8.05 -19.31 9.74
CA LYS A 75 7.02 -18.94 10.73
C LYS A 75 6.05 -17.90 10.17
N ALA A 76 6.54 -16.89 9.45
CA ALA A 76 5.68 -15.88 8.84
C ALA A 76 4.76 -16.48 7.75
N ILE A 77 5.28 -17.43 6.96
CA ILE A 77 4.49 -18.18 5.97
C ILE A 77 3.41 -19.03 6.66
N GLU A 78 3.72 -19.66 7.79
CA GLU A 78 2.72 -20.41 8.58
C GLU A 78 1.62 -19.48 9.11
N VAL A 79 1.98 -18.31 9.63
CA VAL A 79 1.02 -17.28 10.06
C VAL A 79 0.13 -16.84 8.90
N LEU A 80 0.71 -16.57 7.72
CA LEU A 80 -0.05 -16.24 6.51
C LEU A 80 -1.06 -17.33 6.16
N LYS A 81 -0.61 -18.58 6.09
CA LYS A 81 -1.44 -19.75 5.72
C LYS A 81 -2.55 -20.04 6.74
N ALA A 82 -2.37 -19.64 8.00
CA ALA A 82 -3.36 -19.80 9.05
C ALA A 82 -4.41 -18.67 9.06
N LEU A 83 -4.22 -17.58 8.31
CA LEU A 83 -5.21 -16.51 8.22
C LEU A 83 -6.53 -17.02 7.62
N LYS A 84 -7.62 -16.41 8.10
CA LYS A 84 -8.96 -16.60 7.57
C LYS A 84 -9.53 -15.22 7.18
N PRO A 85 -9.20 -14.70 5.98
CA PRO A 85 -9.55 -13.32 5.60
C PRO A 85 -11.05 -13.04 5.71
N ARG A 86 -11.91 -13.98 5.28
CA ARG A 86 -13.37 -13.83 5.36
C ARG A 86 -13.88 -13.76 6.80
N ASP A 87 -13.32 -14.55 7.71
CA ASP A 87 -13.68 -14.49 9.14
C ASP A 87 -13.25 -13.15 9.75
N ILE A 88 -12.06 -12.65 9.37
CA ILE A 88 -11.57 -11.33 9.78
C ILE A 88 -12.52 -10.24 9.28
N LEU A 89 -12.91 -10.26 8.00
CA LEU A 89 -13.85 -9.30 7.44
C LEU A 89 -15.22 -9.37 8.13
N ALA A 90 -15.76 -10.57 8.32
CA ALA A 90 -17.05 -10.78 8.98
C ALA A 90 -17.06 -10.29 10.44
N SER A 91 -15.89 -10.20 11.09
CA SER A 91 -15.75 -9.66 12.45
C SER A 91 -15.82 -8.12 12.54
N ILE A 92 -15.72 -7.41 11.40
CA ILE A 92 -15.70 -5.95 11.36
C ILE A 92 -17.13 -5.43 11.37
N LYS A 93 -17.46 -4.63 12.38
CA LYS A 93 -18.76 -3.95 12.46
C LYS A 93 -18.69 -2.61 11.74
N PRO A 94 -19.59 -2.33 10.77
CA PRO A 94 -19.67 -1.01 10.14
C PRO A 94 -19.96 0.07 11.20
N LEU A 95 -19.29 1.22 11.09
CA LEU A 95 -19.40 2.32 12.05
C LEU A 95 -20.85 2.88 12.16
N SER A 96 -21.67 2.64 11.14
CA SER A 96 -23.10 2.98 11.08
C SER A 96 -23.97 2.28 12.15
N SER A 97 -23.43 1.30 12.87
CA SER A 97 -24.13 0.62 13.97
C SER A 97 -24.04 1.32 15.34
N VAL A 98 -23.24 2.39 15.49
CA VAL A 98 -23.00 3.06 16.79
C VAL A 98 -23.84 4.33 17.01
N THR A 99 -24.39 4.94 15.95
CA THR A 99 -25.21 6.18 16.05
C THR A 99 -26.72 5.93 15.96
N ARG A 100 -27.24 4.96 16.72
CA ARG A 100 -28.69 4.90 17.05
C ARG A 100 -28.90 5.30 18.51
N LEU A 101 -28.55 6.53 18.84
CA LEU A 101 -29.06 7.20 20.03
C LEU A 101 -29.91 8.39 19.56
N ALA A 102 -31.18 8.39 19.99
CA ALA A 102 -32.21 9.42 19.83
C ALA A 102 -32.98 9.47 18.47
N ALA A 103 -33.82 8.47 18.20
CA ALA A 103 -35.08 8.67 17.49
C ALA A 103 -36.14 7.68 18.02
N PRO A 104 -37.41 8.10 18.23
CA PRO A 104 -38.45 7.22 18.76
C PRO A 104 -38.85 6.16 17.73
N ALA A 105 -39.21 5.00 18.26
CA ALA A 105 -39.43 3.74 17.56
C ALA A 105 -40.25 3.83 16.26
N GLN A 106 -39.59 3.53 15.14
CA GLN A 106 -40.20 2.74 14.07
C GLN A 106 -39.36 1.47 13.90
N ALA A 107 -39.97 0.34 14.25
CA ALA A 107 -39.38 -0.98 14.12
C ALA A 107 -39.29 -1.38 12.65
N SER A 108 -38.21 -0.98 11.98
CA SER A 108 -37.72 -1.69 10.81
C SER A 108 -36.60 -2.63 11.26
N ASN A 109 -36.87 -3.93 11.19
CA ASN A 109 -35.90 -5.01 11.38
C ASN A 109 -34.74 -4.88 10.37
N ALA A 110 -33.77 -4.02 10.67
CA ALA A 110 -32.50 -3.93 9.97
C ALA A 110 -31.48 -4.80 10.70
N SER A 111 -31.63 -6.12 10.61
CA SER A 111 -30.67 -7.10 11.12
C SER A 111 -30.36 -8.23 10.13
N ASN A 112 -30.80 -8.11 8.87
CA ASN A 112 -30.50 -9.08 7.81
C ASN A 112 -29.74 -8.43 6.63
N ALA A 113 -28.82 -7.51 6.90
CA ALA A 113 -27.82 -7.19 5.87
C ALA A 113 -26.94 -8.44 5.72
N PRO A 114 -26.82 -9.03 4.51
CA PRO A 114 -25.94 -10.17 4.31
C PRO A 114 -24.51 -9.78 4.73
N PRO A 115 -23.75 -10.68 5.37
CA PRO A 115 -22.37 -10.40 5.72
C PRO A 115 -21.58 -10.00 4.46
N LEU A 116 -20.73 -8.98 4.58
CA LEU A 116 -19.82 -8.55 3.52
C LEU A 116 -18.96 -9.75 3.09
N SER A 117 -19.21 -10.26 1.88
CA SER A 117 -18.55 -11.43 1.32
C SER A 117 -17.33 -11.07 0.46
N SER A 118 -17.19 -9.81 0.10
CA SER A 118 -16.08 -9.28 -0.70
C SER A 118 -15.64 -7.93 -0.14
N LEU A 119 -14.40 -7.58 -0.47
CA LEU A 119 -13.80 -6.32 -0.09
C LEU A 119 -13.22 -5.71 -1.36
N ASN A 120 -13.70 -4.53 -1.75
CA ASN A 120 -13.29 -3.88 -3.00
C ASN A 120 -12.38 -2.67 -2.70
N ILE A 121 -11.47 -2.40 -3.64
CA ILE A 121 -10.49 -1.32 -3.59
C ILE A 121 -10.74 -0.39 -4.79
N THR A 122 -10.90 0.89 -4.48
CA THR A 122 -10.72 1.99 -5.43
C THR A 122 -9.48 2.74 -5.03
N LEU A 123 -8.55 2.99 -5.95
CA LEU A 123 -7.41 3.88 -5.74
C LEU A 123 -7.67 5.19 -6.47
N ARG A 124 -7.73 6.29 -5.72
CA ARG A 124 -8.04 7.61 -6.24
C ARG A 124 -7.11 8.65 -5.65
N GLY A 125 -6.66 9.57 -6.49
CA GLY A 125 -5.84 10.70 -6.09
C GLY A 125 -4.35 10.40 -6.07
N LEU A 126 -3.57 11.42 -5.77
CA LEU A 126 -2.12 11.33 -5.62
C LEU A 126 -1.70 12.12 -4.39
N HIS A 127 -0.97 11.47 -3.48
CA HIS A 127 -0.54 12.05 -2.22
C HIS A 127 1.00 12.03 -2.10
N CYS A 128 1.55 12.97 -1.35
CA CYS A 128 2.98 12.97 -1.01
C CYS A 128 3.23 12.20 0.29
N MET A 129 4.28 11.38 0.29
CA MET A 129 4.78 10.74 1.51
C MET A 129 5.39 11.79 2.44
N LYS A 130 5.10 11.67 3.75
CA LYS A 130 5.16 12.71 4.81
C LYS A 130 3.82 13.45 4.91
N SER A 131 2.96 12.95 5.78
CA SER A 131 1.74 13.62 6.22
C SER A 131 2.02 14.49 7.46
N GLY A 132 1.25 15.56 7.63
CA GLY A 132 1.31 16.47 8.81
C GLY A 132 2.10 17.76 8.57
N LEU A 133 2.33 18.52 9.65
CA LEU A 133 2.89 19.89 9.67
C LEU A 133 4.31 20.06 9.07
N LYS A 134 4.93 18.97 8.60
CA LYS A 134 6.28 18.95 7.99
C LYS A 134 6.27 18.40 6.56
N ALA A 135 5.09 18.16 5.99
CA ALA A 135 4.94 17.83 4.58
C ALA A 135 5.35 19.05 3.74
N ASP A 136 6.33 18.89 2.87
CA ASP A 136 6.74 19.92 1.92
C ASP A 136 6.65 19.29 0.51
N PRO A 137 5.51 19.48 -0.20
CA PRO A 137 5.33 18.97 -1.55
C PRO A 137 6.41 19.44 -2.52
N SER A 138 7.01 20.62 -2.30
CA SER A 138 8.11 21.14 -3.14
C SER A 138 9.42 20.31 -3.03
N LYS A 139 9.49 19.41 -2.04
CA LYS A 139 10.63 18.52 -1.79
C LYS A 139 10.18 17.06 -1.62
N ALA A 140 9.21 16.65 -2.42
CA ALA A 140 8.72 15.29 -2.43
C ALA A 140 9.79 14.31 -2.93
N SER A 141 9.75 13.08 -2.43
CA SER A 141 10.63 12.00 -2.92
C SER A 141 9.89 10.69 -3.13
N VAL A 142 8.65 10.61 -2.66
CA VAL A 142 7.75 9.48 -2.82
C VAL A 142 6.35 10.05 -2.97
N LEU A 143 5.66 9.68 -4.05
CA LEU A 143 4.24 9.95 -4.25
C LEU A 143 3.49 8.62 -4.37
N TYR A 144 2.25 8.59 -3.88
CA TYR A 144 1.46 7.37 -3.80
C TYR A 144 -0.02 7.62 -4.08
N ALA A 145 -0.69 6.60 -4.61
CA ALA A 145 -2.14 6.55 -4.73
C ALA A 145 -2.75 5.92 -3.46
N PRO A 146 -3.63 6.62 -2.73
CA PRO A 146 -4.32 6.06 -1.58
C PRO A 146 -5.58 5.26 -1.99
N PRO A 147 -6.02 4.29 -1.18
CA PRO A 147 -7.38 3.78 -1.28
C PRO A 147 -8.42 4.86 -0.98
N ALA A 148 -9.48 4.93 -1.77
CA ALA A 148 -10.64 5.76 -1.51
C ALA A 148 -11.43 5.20 -0.31
N TYR A 149 -11.80 6.08 0.62
CA TYR A 149 -12.34 5.68 1.92
C TYR A 149 -13.84 5.35 1.86
N SER A 150 -14.19 4.08 1.74
CA SER A 150 -15.58 3.59 1.87
C SER A 150 -15.91 3.15 3.30
N GLU A 151 -15.80 4.04 4.30
CA GLU A 151 -16.20 3.78 5.71
C GLU A 151 -15.18 3.06 6.61
N GLY A 152 -13.90 3.02 6.24
CA GLY A 152 -12.82 2.51 7.12
C GLY A 152 -12.80 0.99 7.32
N ILE A 153 -13.77 0.25 6.79
CA ILE A 153 -13.80 -1.23 6.85
C ILE A 153 -12.52 -1.81 6.24
N PHE A 154 -12.11 -1.32 5.07
CA PHE A 154 -10.89 -1.75 4.40
C PHE A 154 -9.63 -1.50 5.26
N GLN A 155 -9.56 -0.32 5.89
CA GLN A 155 -8.48 0.05 6.79
C GLN A 155 -8.44 -0.89 8.01
N THR A 156 -9.58 -1.09 8.68
CA THR A 156 -9.70 -1.99 9.84
C THR A 156 -9.37 -3.44 9.50
N PHE A 157 -9.76 -3.90 8.30
CA PHE A 157 -9.40 -5.24 7.80
C PHE A 157 -7.89 -5.39 7.69
N CYS A 158 -7.24 -4.44 7.04
CA CYS A 158 -5.79 -4.42 6.87
C CYS A 158 -5.05 -4.34 8.22
N GLU A 159 -5.55 -3.53 9.15
CA GLU A 159 -5.01 -3.42 10.52
C GLU A 159 -5.16 -4.73 11.30
N LYS A 160 -6.30 -5.41 11.22
CA LYS A 160 -6.51 -6.71 11.86
C LYS A 160 -5.56 -7.78 11.33
N ILE A 161 -5.34 -7.84 10.01
CA ILE A 161 -4.33 -8.75 9.42
C ILE A 161 -2.95 -8.44 9.97
N ARG A 162 -2.57 -7.16 9.99
CA ARG A 162 -1.29 -6.71 10.55
C ARG A 162 -1.14 -7.12 12.01
N THR A 163 -2.18 -6.96 12.84
CA THR A 163 -2.18 -7.37 14.25
C THR A 163 -1.89 -8.86 14.43
N VAL A 164 -2.44 -9.74 13.57
CA VAL A 164 -2.14 -11.18 13.64
C VAL A 164 -0.63 -11.46 13.49
N PHE A 165 0.06 -10.74 12.61
CA PHE A 165 1.51 -10.87 12.42
C PHE A 165 2.32 -10.26 13.57
N GLU A 166 1.84 -9.16 14.15
CA GLU A 166 2.45 -8.54 15.33
C GLU A 166 2.31 -9.44 16.58
N GLU A 167 1.15 -10.06 16.79
CA GLU A 167 0.88 -11.00 17.89
C GLU A 167 1.67 -12.30 17.75
N ALA A 168 1.90 -12.75 16.51
CA ALA A 168 2.76 -13.90 16.23
C ALA A 168 4.27 -13.58 16.35
N GLU A 169 4.64 -12.34 16.70
CA GLU A 169 6.03 -11.88 16.87
C GLU A 169 6.91 -12.05 15.62
N VAL A 170 6.31 -12.13 14.43
CA VAL A 170 7.03 -12.13 13.14
C VAL A 170 7.15 -10.73 12.55
N MET A 171 6.39 -9.77 13.08
CA MET A 171 6.38 -8.37 12.68
C MET A 171 6.50 -7.47 13.92
N GLY A 172 7.35 -6.45 13.85
CA GLY A 172 7.50 -5.49 14.94
C GLY A 172 6.35 -4.48 14.97
N LYS A 173 5.94 -4.06 16.17
CA LYS A 173 4.93 -3.01 16.35
C LYS A 173 5.41 -1.66 15.80
N ASP A 174 4.51 -0.95 15.14
CA ASP A 174 4.72 0.41 14.64
C ASP A 174 3.58 1.32 15.11
N ASP A 175 3.93 2.19 16.07
CA ASP A 175 3.01 3.12 16.75
C ASP A 175 2.54 4.27 15.85
N ARG A 176 3.04 4.36 14.61
CA ARG A 176 2.66 5.39 13.63
C ARG A 176 1.32 5.08 12.93
N GLY A 177 0.73 3.92 13.20
CA GLY A 177 -0.47 3.44 12.51
C GLY A 177 -0.17 2.85 11.13
N LEU A 178 -1.20 2.36 10.45
CA LEU A 178 -1.10 1.81 9.10
C LEU A 178 -1.49 2.89 8.07
N LEU A 179 -0.54 3.30 7.23
CA LEU A 179 -0.83 4.13 6.06
C LEU A 179 -0.92 3.24 4.83
N LEU A 180 -2.13 2.92 4.38
CA LEU A 180 -2.34 2.20 3.12
C LEU A 180 -2.03 3.11 1.94
N HIS A 181 -1.12 2.66 1.07
CA HIS A 181 -0.68 3.42 -0.08
C HIS A 181 -0.09 2.52 -1.17
N ALA A 182 -0.36 2.85 -2.43
CA ALA A 182 0.32 2.28 -3.59
C ALA A 182 1.35 3.28 -4.11
N THR A 183 2.64 3.00 -3.92
CA THR A 183 3.71 3.93 -4.36
C THR A 183 3.78 3.97 -5.89
N VAL A 184 3.64 5.15 -6.48
CA VAL A 184 3.68 5.36 -7.94
C VAL A 184 4.92 6.13 -8.40
N ILE A 185 5.48 7.01 -7.55
CA ILE A 185 6.77 7.67 -7.78
C ILE A 185 7.66 7.45 -6.57
N ASN A 186 8.93 7.10 -6.81
CA ASN A 186 9.95 7.08 -5.77
C ASN A 186 11.34 7.40 -6.35
N THR A 187 11.90 8.53 -5.93
CA THR A 187 13.16 9.06 -6.48
C THR A 187 14.39 8.23 -6.13
N ILE A 188 14.29 7.27 -5.20
CA ILE A 188 15.42 6.39 -4.87
C ILE A 188 15.85 5.50 -6.03
N TYR A 189 14.95 5.26 -6.99
CA TYR A 189 15.20 4.39 -8.14
C TYR A 189 15.85 5.12 -9.31
N VAL A 190 15.94 6.46 -9.27
CA VAL A 190 16.64 7.23 -10.28
C VAL A 190 18.14 6.96 -10.16
N LYS A 191 18.77 6.51 -11.25
CA LYS A 191 20.22 6.28 -11.27
C LYS A 191 20.97 7.57 -10.95
N GLY A 192 21.93 7.51 -10.03
CA GLY A 192 22.68 8.69 -9.60
C GLY A 192 21.90 9.65 -8.68
N ALA A 193 20.74 9.24 -8.15
CA ALA A 193 19.92 10.05 -7.22
C ALA A 193 20.62 10.50 -5.93
N ARG A 194 21.82 9.98 -5.64
CA ARG A 194 22.71 10.52 -4.60
C ARG A 194 23.68 11.49 -5.26
N GLY A 195 23.46 12.80 -5.07
CA GLY A 195 24.40 13.83 -5.54
C GLY A 195 25.77 13.72 -4.84
N LYS A 196 26.76 14.52 -5.27
CA LYS A 196 28.14 14.55 -4.71
C LYS A 196 28.22 14.77 -3.19
N LYS A 197 27.15 15.27 -2.55
CA LYS A 197 27.02 15.46 -1.08
C LYS A 197 26.12 14.44 -0.37
N GLY A 198 25.64 13.40 -1.07
CA GLY A 198 24.78 12.36 -0.50
C GLY A 198 23.32 12.77 -0.26
N SER A 199 22.88 13.95 -0.73
CA SER A 199 21.48 14.38 -0.61
C SER A 199 20.57 13.56 -1.52
N LYS A 200 19.41 13.15 -0.99
CA LYS A 200 18.36 12.44 -1.72
C LYS A 200 17.77 13.34 -2.82
N LEU A 201 17.61 12.82 -4.03
CA LEU A 201 16.85 13.49 -5.08
C LEU A 201 15.41 13.77 -4.61
N THR A 202 14.96 15.00 -4.80
CA THR A 202 13.57 15.42 -4.56
C THR A 202 13.01 16.09 -5.80
N ILE A 203 11.68 16.11 -5.90
CA ILE A 203 10.92 16.76 -6.96
C ILE A 203 9.94 17.75 -6.32
N ASP A 204 9.60 18.81 -7.04
CA ASP A 204 8.44 19.63 -6.68
C ASP A 204 7.18 18.92 -7.14
N ALA A 205 6.34 18.55 -6.18
CA ALA A 205 5.10 17.84 -6.42
C ALA A 205 3.86 18.73 -6.22
N THR A 206 3.99 20.05 -6.10
CA THR A 206 2.84 20.92 -5.82
C THR A 206 1.77 20.82 -6.93
N ASP A 207 2.18 21.05 -8.17
CA ASP A 207 1.26 21.08 -9.32
C ASP A 207 0.81 19.68 -9.77
N ILE A 208 1.66 18.65 -9.59
CA ILE A 208 1.29 17.26 -9.92
C ILE A 208 0.24 16.72 -8.95
N LEU A 209 0.29 17.11 -7.66
CA LEU A 209 -0.71 16.69 -6.69
C LEU A 209 -2.07 17.32 -7.02
N GLU A 210 -2.12 18.59 -7.41
CA GLU A 210 -3.35 19.26 -7.85
C GLU A 210 -3.92 18.61 -9.11
N ARG A 211 -3.09 18.38 -10.14
CA ARG A 211 -3.55 17.75 -11.39
C ARG A 211 -4.16 16.37 -11.19
N TYR A 212 -3.62 15.60 -10.24
CA TYR A 212 -3.98 14.21 -10.00
C TYR A 212 -4.81 14.01 -8.73
N GLU A 213 -5.37 15.06 -8.13
CA GLU A 213 -6.11 15.02 -6.86
C GLU A 213 -7.27 14.00 -6.90
N ASP A 214 -7.99 13.94 -8.02
CA ASP A 214 -9.15 13.06 -8.22
C ASP A 214 -8.90 11.92 -9.22
N TYR A 215 -7.65 11.68 -9.60
CA TYR A 215 -7.32 10.72 -10.64
C TYR A 215 -7.61 9.28 -10.19
N ILE A 216 -8.40 8.55 -10.98
CA ILE A 216 -8.76 7.16 -10.70
C ILE A 216 -7.71 6.24 -11.31
N TRP A 217 -7.00 5.51 -10.44
CA TRP A 217 -6.00 4.52 -10.85
C TRP A 217 -6.64 3.18 -11.16
N MET A 218 -7.59 2.77 -10.31
CA MET A 218 -8.44 1.60 -10.42
C MET A 218 -9.69 1.83 -9.58
N GLU A 219 -10.82 1.28 -10.01
CA GLU A 219 -12.10 1.44 -9.33
C GLU A 219 -12.77 0.07 -9.11
N ASP A 220 -13.28 -0.10 -7.90
CA ASP A 220 -14.13 -1.22 -7.47
C ASP A 220 -13.57 -2.62 -7.78
N VAL A 221 -12.28 -2.83 -7.52
CA VAL A 221 -11.63 -4.12 -7.74
C VAL A 221 -11.60 -4.92 -6.44
N SER A 222 -12.09 -6.15 -6.46
CA SER A 222 -12.03 -7.05 -5.30
C SER A 222 -10.60 -7.38 -4.88
N VAL A 223 -10.39 -7.46 -3.56
CA VAL A 223 -9.21 -8.07 -2.96
C VAL A 223 -9.20 -9.55 -3.32
N GLU A 224 -8.17 -9.99 -4.03
CA GLU A 224 -8.03 -11.40 -4.41
C GLU A 224 -7.06 -12.14 -3.50
N LYS A 225 -5.98 -11.48 -3.06
CA LYS A 225 -4.85 -12.15 -2.39
C LYS A 225 -4.22 -11.31 -1.29
N ILE A 226 -3.58 -12.02 -0.35
CA ILE A 226 -2.66 -11.46 0.65
C ILE A 226 -1.34 -12.22 0.51
N ALA A 227 -0.21 -11.50 0.45
CA ALA A 227 1.09 -12.09 0.16
C ALA A 227 2.20 -11.61 1.09
N ILE A 228 3.20 -12.47 1.29
CA ILE A 228 4.51 -12.11 1.80
C ILE A 228 5.46 -12.03 0.62
N CYS A 229 6.07 -10.86 0.45
CA CYS A 229 7.01 -10.61 -0.62
C CYS A 229 8.40 -10.28 -0.06
N ARG A 230 9.44 -10.73 -0.76
CA ARG A 230 10.82 -10.34 -0.51
C ARG A 230 11.08 -8.94 -1.06
N MET A 231 11.77 -8.10 -0.29
CA MET A 231 12.15 -6.77 -0.75
C MET A 231 13.16 -6.83 -1.89
N GLY A 232 13.10 -5.83 -2.78
CA GLY A 232 13.95 -5.73 -3.95
C GLY A 232 13.31 -6.38 -5.17
N ALA A 233 12.40 -5.65 -5.82
CA ALA A 233 11.77 -6.09 -7.06
C ALA A 233 12.83 -6.40 -8.13
N LYS A 234 12.61 -7.47 -8.89
CA LYS A 234 13.49 -7.95 -9.96
C LYS A 234 12.88 -7.58 -11.31
N LYS A 235 13.73 -7.34 -12.30
CA LYS A 235 13.28 -7.11 -13.68
C LYS A 235 12.70 -8.37 -14.28
N ILE A 236 11.63 -8.23 -15.05
CA ILE A 236 11.04 -9.30 -15.83
C ILE A 236 11.79 -9.40 -17.16
N GLU A 237 12.20 -10.59 -17.56
CA GLU A 237 12.90 -10.80 -18.83
C GLU A 237 11.97 -10.48 -20.00
N GLY A 238 12.44 -9.64 -20.94
CA GLY A 238 11.68 -9.25 -22.13
C GLY A 238 10.56 -8.20 -21.90
N ALA A 239 10.42 -7.63 -20.70
CA ALA A 239 9.46 -6.58 -20.41
C ALA A 239 10.10 -5.37 -19.70
N ASP A 240 9.61 -4.15 -19.97
CA ASP A 240 9.92 -2.94 -19.17
C ASP A 240 9.08 -2.94 -17.87
N ASP A 241 9.23 -3.99 -17.07
CA ASP A 241 8.49 -4.17 -15.83
C ASP A 241 9.34 -4.85 -14.74
N GLN A 242 8.87 -4.79 -13.50
CA GLN A 242 9.51 -5.42 -12.34
C GLN A 242 8.46 -6.02 -11.42
N GLU A 243 8.83 -7.10 -10.74
CA GLU A 243 7.97 -7.78 -9.76
C GLU A 243 8.74 -8.15 -8.51
N TYR A 244 8.03 -8.27 -7.40
CA TYR A 244 8.60 -8.80 -6.17
C TYR A 244 8.52 -10.32 -6.18
N GLU A 245 9.54 -10.96 -5.62
CA GLU A 245 9.50 -12.39 -5.36
C GLU A 245 8.49 -12.68 -4.24
N VAL A 246 7.50 -13.53 -4.54
CA VAL A 246 6.45 -13.95 -3.59
C VAL A 246 6.95 -15.18 -2.84
N GLU A 247 7.12 -15.05 -1.52
CA GLU A 247 7.49 -16.17 -0.64
C GLU A 247 6.28 -17.07 -0.38
N ALA A 248 5.10 -16.46 -0.20
CA ALA A 248 3.83 -17.16 -0.07
C ALA A 248 2.67 -16.17 -0.30
N GLU A 249 1.53 -16.71 -0.72
CA GLU A 249 0.27 -15.98 -0.86
C GLU A 249 -0.90 -16.88 -0.45
N ILE A 250 -2.01 -16.25 -0.06
CA ILE A 250 -3.31 -16.89 0.17
C ILE A 250 -4.39 -16.12 -0.58
N ASP A 251 -5.45 -16.81 -0.97
CA ASP A 251 -6.64 -16.19 -1.54
C ASP A 251 -7.52 -15.58 -0.44
N PHE A 252 -8.34 -14.61 -0.85
CA PHE A 252 -9.35 -13.96 -0.01
C PHE A 252 -10.58 -14.84 0.27
#